data_AF-A0A1Q4WEF5-F1
#
_entry.id   AF-A0A1Q4WEF5-F1
#
_cell.length_a   1.000
_cell.length_b   1.000
_cell.length_c   1.000
_cell.angle_alpha   90.00
_cell.angle_beta   90.00
_cell.angle_gamma   90.00
#
_symmetry.space_group_name_H-M   'P 1'
#
loop_
_entity.id
_entity.type
_entity.pdbx_description
1 polymer ?
#
loop_
_entity_poly.entity_id
_entity_poly.type
_entity_poly.pdbx_seq_one_letter_code
_entity_poly.pdbx_strand_id
1 'polypeptide(L)'
;MSTLTVSFSELSKNSKRVADAVERAQRVHVTRRDGEDLYLTTERHDRQREQTADVTARLLAALIGSDEGARAVLSALPAVFPWVRHLSAEEIREFVVDLVDVTRDVVELDVHAGLHRVTAEWRATARVLADPELAAELTGPLPGDDHGEVVES
;
A
#
# COMPACT_ATOMS: atom_id res chain seq x y z
N MET A 1 -10.04 16.96 5.29
CA MET A 1 -10.82 17.01 6.55
C MET A 1 -9.86 16.73 7.70
N SER A 2 -9.78 17.61 8.71
CA SER A 2 -8.95 17.35 9.90
C SER A 2 -9.60 16.26 10.74
N THR A 3 -8.92 15.12 10.89
CA THR A 3 -9.29 14.09 11.87
C THR A 3 -9.10 14.62 13.29
N LEU A 4 -10.11 14.47 14.14
CA LEU A 4 -10.02 14.79 15.56
C LEU A 4 -8.85 14.01 16.17
N THR A 5 -7.99 14.69 16.93
CA THR A 5 -6.80 14.11 17.54
C THR A 5 -6.88 14.19 19.06
N VAL A 6 -6.59 13.09 19.75
CA VAL A 6 -6.52 12.98 21.21
C VAL A 6 -5.23 12.25 21.61
N SER A 7 -4.74 12.44 22.83
CA SER A 7 -3.62 11.63 23.33
C SER A 7 -4.12 10.30 23.91
N PHE A 8 -3.24 9.30 23.97
CA PHE A 8 -3.54 8.04 24.65
C PHE A 8 -3.91 8.24 26.14
N SER A 9 -3.28 9.21 26.81
CA SER A 9 -3.65 9.57 28.19
C SER A 9 -5.07 10.13 28.29
N GLU A 10 -5.51 10.93 27.32
CA GLU A 10 -6.89 11.43 27.27
C GLU A 10 -7.90 10.32 26.98
N LEU A 11 -7.57 9.40 26.06
CA LEU A 11 -8.37 8.19 25.84
C LEU A 11 -8.55 7.37 27.12
N SER A 12 -7.48 7.19 27.89
CA SER A 12 -7.53 6.42 29.15
C SER A 12 -8.37 7.12 30.23
N LYS A 13 -8.19 8.44 30.40
CA LYS A 13 -8.87 9.23 31.44
C LYS A 13 -10.34 9.53 31.12
N ASN A 14 -10.65 9.75 29.84
CA ASN A 14 -11.94 10.27 29.37
C ASN A 14 -12.59 9.34 28.34
N SER A 15 -12.49 8.01 28.53
CA SER A 15 -12.86 6.98 27.53
C SER A 15 -14.28 7.12 26.97
N LYS A 16 -15.29 7.39 27.81
CA LYS A 16 -16.68 7.64 27.35
C LYS A 16 -16.78 8.83 26.42
N ARG A 17 -16.15 9.95 26.78
CA ARG A 17 -16.15 11.18 25.96
C ARG A 17 -15.46 10.93 24.61
N VAL A 18 -14.40 10.13 24.61
CA VAL A 18 -13.70 9.75 23.38
C VAL A 18 -14.53 8.80 22.53
N ALA A 19 -15.24 7.84 23.12
CA ALA A 19 -16.19 6.99 22.40
C ALA A 19 -17.30 7.81 21.71
N ASP A 20 -17.93 8.75 22.42
CA ASP A 20 -18.93 9.67 21.85
C ASP A 20 -18.34 10.55 20.72
N ALA A 21 -17.05 10.86 20.81
CA ALA A 21 -16.35 11.60 19.77
C ALA A 21 -16.08 10.72 18.53
N VAL A 22 -15.74 9.44 18.72
CA VAL A 22 -15.59 8.46 17.64
C VAL A 22 -16.91 8.23 16.92
N GLU A 23 -18.04 8.12 17.64
CA GLU A 23 -19.36 7.97 17.00
C GLU A 23 -19.72 9.17 16.11
N ARG A 24 -19.42 10.40 16.55
CA ARG A 24 -19.71 11.62 15.78
C ARG A 24 -18.73 11.85 14.64
N ALA A 25 -17.43 11.68 14.88
CA ALA A 25 -16.38 11.95 13.91
C ALA A 25 -16.07 10.76 12.99
N GLN A 26 -16.66 9.59 13.26
CA GLN A 26 -16.40 8.27 12.64
C GLN A 26 -14.98 7.72 12.83
N ARG A 27 -13.98 8.58 13.01
CA ARG A 27 -12.59 8.21 13.27
C ARG A 27 -11.87 9.26 14.10
N VAL A 28 -11.09 8.83 15.09
CA VAL A 28 -10.26 9.69 15.95
C VAL A 28 -8.81 9.21 15.90
N HIS A 29 -7.89 10.13 15.71
CA HIS A 29 -6.45 9.89 15.79
C HIS A 29 -6.00 9.92 17.25
N VAL A 30 -5.26 8.91 17.68
CA VAL A 30 -4.80 8.74 19.06
C VAL A 30 -3.29 8.77 19.08
N THR A 31 -2.73 9.85 19.61
CA THR A 31 -1.28 10.00 19.68
C THR A 31 -0.67 9.20 20.83
N ARG A 32 0.47 8.58 20.59
CA ARG A 32 1.20 7.79 21.59
C ARG A 32 2.59 8.36 21.82
N ARG A 33 3.04 8.29 23.08
CA ARG A 33 4.38 8.75 23.46
C ARG A 33 5.47 7.77 23.02
N ASP A 34 5.17 6.49 23.17
CA ASP A 34 6.14 5.39 23.03
C ASP A 34 5.62 4.35 22.02
N GLY A 35 5.39 4.77 20.79
CA GLY A 35 4.98 3.90 19.69
C GLY A 35 4.23 4.63 18.58
N GLU A 36 3.79 3.87 17.58
CA GLU A 36 2.97 4.41 16.50
C GLU A 36 1.62 4.90 17.02
N ASP A 37 1.15 6.01 16.44
CA ASP A 37 -0.18 6.54 16.68
C ASP A 37 -1.26 5.55 16.22
N LEU A 38 -2.41 5.58 16.87
CA LEU A 38 -3.52 4.69 16.56
C LEU A 38 -4.69 5.47 15.97
N TYR A 39 -5.59 4.75 15.32
CA TYR A 39 -6.92 5.28 15.02
C TYR A 39 -7.98 4.48 15.74
N LEU A 40 -8.91 5.17 16.40
CA LEU A 40 -10.14 4.59 16.90
C LEU A 40 -11.27 4.88 15.91
N THR A 41 -12.02 3.85 15.57
CA THR A 41 -13.22 3.90 14.72
C THR A 41 -14.29 3.01 15.33
N THR A 42 -15.54 3.20 14.94
CA THR A 42 -16.57 2.21 15.23
C THR A 42 -16.35 0.97 14.36
N GLU A 43 -16.69 -0.22 14.87
CA GLU A 43 -16.61 -1.48 14.11
C GLU A 43 -17.44 -1.39 12.81
N ARG A 44 -18.66 -0.85 12.91
CA ARG A 44 -19.55 -0.65 11.75
C ARG A 44 -18.87 0.19 10.66
N HIS A 45 -18.22 1.27 11.04
CA HIS A 45 -17.55 2.15 10.10
C HIS A 45 -16.32 1.48 9.49
N ASP A 46 -15.57 0.70 10.27
CA ASP A 46 -14.42 -0.06 9.78
C ASP A 46 -14.84 -1.09 8.72
N ARG A 47 -15.83 -1.93 9.06
CA ARG A 47 -16.42 -2.91 8.13
C ARG A 47 -17.00 -2.26 6.88
N GLN A 48 -17.64 -1.11 7.00
CA GLN A 48 -18.17 -0.40 5.84
C GLN A 48 -17.05 0.06 4.90
N ARG A 49 -15.89 0.46 5.42
CA ARG A 49 -14.73 0.83 4.61
C ARG A 49 -14.14 -0.38 3.89
N GLU A 50 -13.97 -1.49 4.60
CA GLU A 50 -13.51 -2.76 4.01
C GLU A 50 -14.47 -3.23 2.90
N GLN A 51 -15.78 -3.27 3.17
CA GLN A 51 -16.78 -3.66 2.18
C GLN A 51 -16.79 -2.76 0.95
N THR A 52 -16.69 -1.44 1.14
CA THR A 52 -16.67 -0.48 0.02
C THR A 52 -15.46 -0.71 -0.86
N ALA A 53 -14.31 -0.96 -0.25
CA ALA A 53 -13.07 -1.13 -0.97
C ALA A 53 -12.97 -2.53 -1.62
N ASP A 54 -13.54 -3.58 -1.03
CA ASP A 54 -13.76 -4.90 -1.67
C ASP A 54 -14.66 -4.78 -2.91
N VAL A 55 -15.80 -4.09 -2.81
CA VAL A 55 -16.69 -3.85 -3.97
C VAL A 55 -15.96 -3.08 -5.07
N THR A 56 -15.19 -2.06 -4.71
CA THR A 56 -14.40 -1.25 -5.66
C THR A 56 -13.33 -2.10 -6.35
N ALA A 57 -12.61 -2.93 -5.58
CA ALA A 57 -11.61 -3.86 -6.11
C ALA A 57 -12.25 -4.83 -7.11
N ARG A 58 -13.36 -5.48 -6.76
CA ARG A 58 -14.07 -6.40 -7.66
C ARG A 58 -14.55 -5.72 -8.95
N LEU A 59 -15.08 -4.51 -8.86
CA LEU A 59 -15.47 -3.73 -10.04
C LEU A 59 -14.25 -3.42 -10.93
N LEU A 60 -13.13 -3.01 -10.32
CA LEU A 60 -11.89 -2.74 -11.05
C LEU A 60 -11.34 -4.01 -11.74
N ALA A 61 -11.29 -5.13 -11.02
CA ALA A 61 -10.86 -6.42 -11.56
C ALA A 61 -11.75 -6.87 -12.72
N ALA A 62 -13.07 -6.66 -12.62
CA ALA A 62 -14.01 -6.96 -13.69
C ALA A 62 -13.78 -6.07 -14.93
N LEU A 63 -13.55 -4.77 -14.75
CA LEU A 63 -13.26 -3.85 -15.86
C LEU A 63 -11.97 -4.23 -16.60
N ILE A 64 -10.91 -4.55 -15.85
CA ILE A 64 -9.62 -4.96 -16.43
C ILE A 64 -9.67 -6.37 -17.03
N GLY A 65 -10.72 -7.15 -16.76
CA GLY A 65 -10.98 -8.44 -17.43
C GLY A 65 -11.18 -8.36 -18.94
N SER A 66 -11.35 -7.16 -19.51
CA SER A 66 -11.46 -6.94 -20.95
C SER A 66 -10.21 -6.23 -21.51
N ASP A 67 -9.86 -6.53 -22.76
CA ASP A 67 -8.73 -5.87 -23.44
C ASP A 67 -8.90 -4.35 -23.55
N GLU A 68 -10.14 -3.87 -23.66
CA GLU A 68 -10.46 -2.44 -23.69
C GLU A 68 -10.25 -1.79 -22.32
N GLY A 69 -10.75 -2.41 -21.25
CA GLY A 69 -10.56 -1.92 -19.89
C GLY A 69 -9.10 -1.94 -19.45
N ALA A 70 -8.34 -2.98 -19.80
CA ALA A 70 -6.90 -3.05 -19.54
C ALA A 70 -6.14 -1.90 -20.22
N ARG A 71 -6.46 -1.59 -21.49
CA ARG A 71 -5.87 -0.45 -22.22
C ARG A 71 -6.25 0.89 -21.62
N ALA A 72 -7.48 1.05 -21.16
CA ALA A 72 -7.93 2.26 -20.49
C ALA A 72 -7.17 2.50 -19.17
N VAL A 73 -6.98 1.46 -18.36
CA VAL A 73 -6.21 1.53 -17.11
C VAL A 73 -4.74 1.86 -17.37
N LEU A 74 -4.09 1.19 -18.33
CA LEU A 74 -2.72 1.49 -18.75
C LEU A 74 -2.55 2.98 -19.12
N SER A 75 -3.52 3.54 -19.84
CA SER A 75 -3.50 4.95 -20.24
C SER A 75 -3.70 5.92 -19.07
N ALA A 76 -4.42 5.50 -18.02
CA ALA A 76 -4.68 6.30 -16.83
C ALA A 76 -3.57 6.23 -15.78
N LEU A 77 -2.72 5.18 -15.81
CA LEU A 77 -1.67 4.95 -14.80
C LEU A 77 -0.79 6.18 -14.52
N PRO A 78 -0.26 6.93 -15.52
CA PRO A 78 0.59 8.08 -15.24
C PRO A 78 -0.10 9.22 -14.47
N ALA A 79 -1.43 9.33 -14.59
CA ALA A 79 -2.20 10.32 -13.85
C ALA A 79 -2.41 9.89 -12.38
N VAL A 80 -2.54 8.58 -12.13
CA VAL A 80 -2.75 8.02 -10.78
C VAL A 80 -1.43 7.85 -10.03
N PHE A 81 -0.40 7.38 -10.74
CA PHE A 81 0.92 7.04 -10.22
C PHE A 81 2.01 7.74 -11.02
N PRO A 82 2.29 9.04 -10.78
CA PRO A 82 3.23 9.81 -11.60
C PRO A 82 4.65 9.25 -11.68
N TRP A 83 5.04 8.37 -10.74
CA TRP A 83 6.34 7.71 -10.69
C TRP A 83 6.49 6.61 -11.76
N VAL A 84 5.40 6.10 -12.36
CA VAL A 84 5.48 5.07 -13.41
C VAL A 84 6.19 5.55 -14.68
N ARG A 85 6.36 6.87 -14.85
CA ARG A 85 7.14 7.45 -15.96
C ARG A 85 8.62 7.05 -15.95
N HIS A 86 9.11 6.53 -14.82
CA HIS A 86 10.48 6.04 -14.67
C HIS A 86 10.60 4.54 -14.98
N LEU A 87 9.48 3.86 -15.22
CA LEU A 87 9.44 2.47 -15.65
C LEU A 87 9.49 2.37 -17.18
N SER A 88 10.08 1.30 -17.67
CA SER A 88 9.99 0.87 -19.07
C SER A 88 8.58 0.38 -19.41
N ALA A 89 8.28 0.23 -20.70
CA ALA A 89 6.99 -0.27 -21.14
C ALA A 89 6.72 -1.71 -20.70
N GLU A 90 7.75 -2.52 -20.48
CA GLU A 90 7.60 -3.88 -19.95
C GLU A 90 7.28 -3.85 -18.46
N GLU A 91 8.02 -3.07 -17.67
CA GLU A 91 7.77 -2.89 -16.24
C GLU A 91 6.39 -2.30 -15.94
N ILE A 92 5.88 -1.41 -16.80
CA ILE A 92 4.50 -0.92 -16.70
C ILE A 92 3.49 -2.05 -16.91
N ARG A 93 3.75 -2.98 -17.85
CA ARG A 93 2.87 -4.15 -18.06
C ARG A 93 2.90 -5.08 -16.87
N GLU A 94 4.09 -5.39 -16.34
CA GLU A 94 4.26 -6.21 -15.14
C GLU A 94 3.55 -5.59 -13.93
N PHE A 95 3.69 -4.28 -13.71
CA PHE A 95 2.96 -3.57 -12.66
C PHE A 95 1.43 -3.69 -12.81
N VAL A 96 0.90 -3.61 -14.03
CA VAL A 96 -0.54 -3.81 -14.26
C VAL A 96 -0.96 -5.24 -13.95
N VAL A 97 -0.16 -6.23 -14.34
CA VAL A 97 -0.44 -7.63 -14.01
C VAL A 97 -0.49 -7.82 -12.49
N ASP A 98 0.50 -7.34 -11.75
CA ASP A 98 0.54 -7.45 -10.28
C ASP A 98 -0.65 -6.75 -9.61
N LEU A 99 -1.03 -5.56 -10.10
CA LEU A 99 -2.22 -4.85 -9.60
C LEU A 99 -3.49 -5.67 -9.85
N VAL A 100 -3.64 -6.25 -11.04
CA VAL A 100 -4.82 -7.04 -11.40
C VAL A 100 -4.88 -8.32 -10.60
N ASP A 101 -3.76 -9.02 -10.44
CA ASP A 101 -3.69 -10.29 -9.74
C ASP A 101 -4.02 -10.10 -8.25
N VAL A 102 -3.45 -9.07 -7.60
CA VAL A 102 -3.82 -8.72 -6.21
C VAL A 102 -5.29 -8.31 -6.07
N THR A 103 -5.85 -7.66 -7.09
CA THR A 103 -7.28 -7.29 -7.08
C THR A 103 -8.18 -8.50 -7.33
N ARG A 104 -7.68 -9.54 -8.03
CA ARG A 104 -8.40 -10.78 -8.35
C ARG A 104 -8.27 -11.86 -7.29
N ASP A 105 -7.22 -11.85 -6.47
CA ASP A 105 -6.99 -12.73 -5.31
C ASP A 105 -7.98 -12.43 -4.15
N VAL A 106 -9.27 -12.37 -4.49
CA VAL A 106 -10.39 -12.32 -3.56
C VAL A 106 -10.66 -13.74 -3.07
N VAL A 107 -9.77 -14.22 -2.22
CA VAL A 107 -10.05 -15.32 -1.31
C VAL A 107 -9.46 -14.94 0.04
N GLU A 108 -10.28 -14.35 0.90
CA GLU A 108 -10.06 -14.15 2.34
C GLU A 108 -8.96 -13.17 2.81
N LEU A 109 -8.05 -12.69 1.97
CA LEU A 109 -6.93 -11.85 2.42
C LEU A 109 -7.12 -10.36 2.11
N ASP A 110 -6.61 -9.53 3.02
CA ASP A 110 -6.64 -8.07 3.01
C ASP A 110 -6.13 -7.47 1.68
N VAL A 111 -7.05 -7.31 0.71
CA VAL A 111 -6.79 -6.71 -0.61
C VAL A 111 -6.12 -5.33 -0.47
N HIS A 112 -6.37 -4.61 0.63
CA HIS A 112 -5.78 -3.30 0.87
C HIS A 112 -4.30 -3.41 1.19
N ALA A 113 -3.91 -4.35 2.06
CA ALA A 113 -2.51 -4.63 2.33
C ALA A 113 -1.76 -5.10 1.08
N GLY A 114 -2.38 -5.96 0.27
CA GLY A 114 -1.81 -6.42 -1.00
C GLY A 114 -1.57 -5.28 -1.98
N LEU A 115 -2.60 -4.45 -2.23
CA LEU A 115 -2.51 -3.31 -3.16
C LEU A 115 -1.48 -2.28 -2.68
N HIS A 116 -1.44 -2.02 -1.37
CA HIS A 116 -0.45 -1.12 -0.77
C HIS A 116 0.96 -1.65 -0.98
N ARG A 117 1.20 -2.95 -0.74
CA ARG A 117 2.51 -3.59 -0.92
C ARG A 117 2.97 -3.50 -2.37
N VAL A 118 2.17 -3.96 -3.34
CA VAL A 118 2.52 -3.92 -4.77
C VAL A 118 2.84 -2.48 -5.22
N THR A 119 2.02 -1.52 -4.82
CA THR A 119 2.26 -0.10 -5.14
C THR A 119 3.56 0.41 -4.52
N ALA A 120 3.87 0.03 -3.28
CA ALA A 120 5.09 0.46 -2.59
C ALA A 120 6.35 -0.16 -3.22
N GLU A 121 6.30 -1.44 -3.57
CA GLU A 121 7.40 -2.18 -4.22
C GLU A 121 7.72 -1.57 -5.59
N TRP A 122 6.72 -1.41 -6.47
CA TRP A 122 6.93 -0.79 -7.78
C TRP A 122 7.39 0.67 -7.71
N ARG A 123 6.93 1.41 -6.70
CA ARG A 123 7.44 2.76 -6.44
C ARG A 123 8.91 2.75 -6.02
N ALA A 124 9.34 1.74 -5.26
CA ALA A 124 10.75 1.57 -4.91
C ALA A 124 11.59 1.25 -6.15
N THR A 125 11.13 0.34 -7.02
CA THR A 125 11.76 0.04 -8.32
C THR A 125 11.90 1.31 -9.16
N ALA A 126 10.81 2.07 -9.33
CA ALA A 126 10.85 3.33 -10.07
C ALA A 126 11.82 4.36 -9.47
N ARG A 127 12.02 4.35 -8.15
CA ARG A 127 12.98 5.23 -7.48
C ARG A 127 14.42 4.84 -7.78
N VAL A 128 14.73 3.54 -7.80
CA VAL A 128 16.04 3.03 -8.21
C VAL A 128 16.30 3.36 -9.67
N LEU A 129 15.33 3.14 -10.57
CA LEU A 129 15.49 3.45 -11.99
C LEU A 129 15.60 4.95 -12.28
N ALA A 130 15.00 5.80 -11.45
CA ALA A 130 15.14 7.25 -11.55
C ALA A 130 16.52 7.76 -11.10
N ASP A 131 17.31 6.92 -10.41
CA ASP A 131 18.62 7.25 -9.86
C ASP A 131 19.68 6.25 -10.38
N PRO A 132 20.33 6.56 -11.51
CA PRO A 132 21.32 5.67 -12.12
C PRO A 132 22.51 5.34 -11.20
N GLU A 133 22.85 6.21 -10.26
CA GLU A 133 23.93 5.97 -9.28
C GLU A 133 23.49 4.93 -8.25
N LEU A 134 22.28 5.07 -7.70
CA LEU A 134 21.68 4.07 -6.81
C LEU A 134 21.48 2.72 -7.52
N ALA A 135 21.07 2.73 -8.79
CA ALA A 135 20.94 1.51 -9.58
C ALA A 135 22.29 0.80 -9.75
N ALA A 136 23.37 1.55 -10.02
CA ALA A 136 24.72 0.99 -10.14
C ALA A 136 25.24 0.44 -8.80
N GLU A 137 24.92 1.07 -7.67
CA GLU A 137 25.27 0.59 -6.34
C GLU A 137 24.55 -0.72 -5.99
N LEU A 138 23.24 -0.80 -6.25
CA LEU A 138 22.42 -1.98 -5.92
C LEU A 138 22.65 -3.17 -6.85
N THR A 139 23.11 -2.93 -8.09
CA THR A 139 23.42 -3.98 -9.08
C THR A 139 24.91 -4.33 -9.13
N GLY A 140 25.74 -3.60 -8.39
CA GLY A 140 27.16 -3.89 -8.23
C GLY A 140 27.41 -5.17 -7.42
N PRO A 141 28.61 -5.76 -7.52
CA PRO A 141 28.99 -6.89 -6.67
C PRO A 141 28.88 -6.51 -5.19
N LEU A 142 28.29 -7.39 -4.37
CA LEU A 142 28.25 -7.19 -2.92
C LEU A 142 29.70 -7.14 -2.37
N PRO A 143 30.04 -6.18 -1.49
CA PRO A 143 31.35 -6.18 -0.86
C PRO A 143 31.46 -7.38 0.09
N GLY A 144 32.17 -8.43 -0.32
CA GLY A 144 32.61 -9.51 0.58
C GLY A 144 32.10 -10.93 0.34
N ASP A 145 31.79 -11.34 -0.90
CA ASP A 145 31.65 -12.77 -1.25
C ASP A 145 33.01 -13.52 -1.30
N ASP A 146 33.83 -13.33 -0.26
CA ASP A 146 34.90 -14.26 0.09
C ASP A 146 34.39 -15.09 1.28
N HIS A 147 33.49 -16.03 0.98
CA HIS A 147 33.18 -17.12 1.89
C HIS A 147 34.38 -18.06 1.86
N GLY A 148 35.36 -17.78 2.74
CA GLY A 148 36.69 -18.41 2.75
C GLY A 148 36.71 -19.92 2.47
N GLU A 149 37.86 -20.36 1.96
CA GLU A 149 38.13 -21.68 1.39
C GLU A 149 37.48 -22.84 2.18
N VAL A 150 36.58 -23.57 1.51
CA VAL A 150 35.97 -24.79 2.04
C VAL A 150 37.05 -25.87 2.11
N VAL A 151 37.56 -26.12 3.31
CA VAL A 151 38.48 -27.23 3.55
C VAL A 151 37.69 -28.53 3.54
N GLU A 152 37.68 -29.22 2.40
CA GLU A 152 37.16 -30.59 2.31
C GLU A 152 38.07 -31.53 3.12
N SER A 153 37.46 -32.34 4.01
CA SER A 153 38.12 -33.34 4.85
C SER A 153 37.83 -34.76 4.36
#